data_AF-A0A6B2TKA5-F1
#
_entry.id   AF-A0A6B2TKA5-F1
#
_cell.length_a   1.000
_cell.length_b   1.000
_cell.length_c   1.000
_cell.angle_alpha   90.00
_cell.angle_beta   90.00
_cell.angle_gamma   90.00
#
_symmetry.space_group_name_H-M   'P 1'
#
loop_
_entity.id
_entity.type
_entity.pdbx_description
1 polymer ?
#
loop_
_entity_poly.entity_id
_entity_poly.type
_entity_poly.pdbx_seq_one_letter_code
_entity_poly.pdbx_strand_id
1 'polypeptide(L)'
;RWFGGRGESLRAEAQAAKDAAAAAFYELDTAQRDLRISIETIVAVDSSPAARRAVSDFEAIGHRIDEVSHQYISAVDAHDLDRDDLESSVAARARTELTAAKTELGKAKQDLERFQQGLGPLLDKAETQLARLAPAVERARQTLLAASNALDSVRAAGLKADDLAARLAALGPELTKLNQGAGRHGVPETLQRADRVLRDAE
;
A
#
# COMPACT_ATOMS: atom_id res chain seq x y z
N ARG A 1 47.29 4.35 38.52
CA ARG A 1 46.51 4.40 37.26
C ARG A 1 45.11 3.86 37.56
N TRP A 2 44.10 4.72 37.72
CA TRP A 2 42.73 4.34 38.13
C TRP A 2 41.65 5.21 37.47
N PHE A 3 41.85 5.60 36.21
CA PHE A 3 40.90 6.40 35.43
C PHE A 3 40.31 5.68 34.20
N GLY A 4 40.64 4.39 33.99
CA GLY A 4 40.24 3.65 32.78
C GLY A 4 38.81 3.12 32.75
N GLY A 5 38.09 3.04 33.88
CA GLY A 5 36.78 2.37 33.92
C GLY A 5 35.59 3.21 33.46
N ARG A 6 35.66 4.54 33.55
CA ARG A 6 34.50 5.41 33.28
C ARG A 6 34.38 5.77 31.78
N GLY A 7 35.51 5.94 31.09
CA GLY A 7 35.53 6.18 29.64
C GLY A 7 35.08 4.97 28.83
N GLU A 8 35.53 3.78 29.24
CA GLU A 8 35.10 2.49 28.64
C GLU A 8 33.59 2.27 28.79
N SER A 9 33.03 2.58 29.96
CA SER A 9 31.57 2.52 30.21
C SER A 9 30.79 3.45 29.29
N LEU A 10 31.26 4.68 29.06
CA LEU A 10 30.59 5.65 28.20
C LEU A 10 30.63 5.25 26.72
N ARG A 11 31.73 4.65 26.27
CA ARG A 11 31.83 4.08 24.92
C ARG A 11 30.84 2.95 24.74
N ALA A 12 30.76 2.02 25.69
CA ALA A 12 29.80 0.91 25.65
C ALA A 12 28.35 1.41 25.63
N GLU A 13 28.01 2.42 26.43
CA GLU A 13 26.68 3.05 26.41
C GLU A 13 26.37 3.73 25.07
N ALA A 14 27.34 4.41 24.46
CA ALA A 14 27.18 5.04 23.15
C ALA A 14 26.95 3.99 22.05
N GLN A 15 27.68 2.87 22.09
CA GLN A 15 27.48 1.76 21.17
C GLN A 15 26.10 1.14 21.33
N ALA A 16 25.66 0.90 22.57
CA ALA A 16 24.31 0.40 22.82
C ALA A 16 23.22 1.37 22.32
N ALA A 17 23.45 2.69 22.43
CA ALA A 17 22.56 3.69 21.85
C ALA A 17 22.54 3.64 20.31
N LYS A 18 23.71 3.43 19.67
CA LYS A 18 23.83 3.25 18.22
C LYS A 18 23.05 2.03 17.73
N ASP A 19 23.24 0.88 18.38
CA ASP A 19 22.55 -0.37 18.03
C ASP A 19 21.02 -0.23 18.22
N ALA A 20 20.59 0.42 19.30
CA ALA A 20 19.17 0.66 19.55
C ALA A 20 18.53 1.64 18.55
N ALA A 21 19.27 2.65 18.10
CA ALA A 21 18.83 3.56 17.05
C ALA A 21 18.77 2.87 15.68
N ALA A 22 19.75 2.02 15.37
CA ALA A 22 19.78 1.22 14.14
C ALA A 22 18.58 0.25 14.07
N ALA A 23 18.25 -0.42 15.19
CA ALA A 23 17.07 -1.26 15.28
C ALA A 23 15.77 -0.46 15.03
N ALA A 24 15.63 0.71 15.67
CA ALA A 24 14.46 1.58 15.46
C ALA A 24 14.34 2.07 14.01
N PHE A 25 15.47 2.38 13.36
CA PHE A 25 15.50 2.77 11.95
C PHE A 25 15.03 1.62 11.04
N TYR A 26 15.55 0.41 11.26
CA TYR A 26 15.16 -0.77 10.49
C TYR A 26 13.67 -1.12 10.67
N GLU A 27 13.16 -1.04 11.90
CA GLU A 27 11.74 -1.26 12.19
C GLU A 27 10.85 -0.24 11.49
N LEU A 28 11.26 1.04 11.45
CA LEU A 28 10.53 2.09 10.75
C LEU A 28 10.51 1.87 9.23
N ASP A 29 11.65 1.55 8.61
CA ASP A 29 11.73 1.26 7.16
C ASP A 29 10.85 0.05 6.79
N THR A 30 10.90 -1.00 7.61
CA THR A 30 10.05 -2.19 7.40
C THR A 30 8.56 -1.81 7.45
N ALA A 31 8.13 -1.10 8.49
CA ALA A 31 6.75 -0.66 8.62
C ALA A 31 6.31 0.26 7.46
N GLN A 32 7.19 1.15 7.00
CA GLN A 32 6.91 2.04 5.87
C GLN A 32 6.71 1.26 4.56
N ARG A 33 7.52 0.22 4.31
CA ARG A 33 7.39 -0.64 3.13
C ARG A 33 6.08 -1.44 3.15
N ASP A 34 5.73 -2.02 4.29
CA ASP A 34 4.49 -2.77 4.45
C ASP A 34 3.25 -1.89 4.23
N LEU A 35 3.29 -0.66 4.76
CA LEU A 35 2.22 0.30 4.55
C LEU A 35 2.13 0.80 3.10
N ARG A 36 3.27 0.93 2.39
CA ARG A 36 3.28 1.28 0.97
C ARG A 36 2.48 0.26 0.14
N ILE A 37 2.66 -1.03 0.39
CA ILE A 37 1.89 -2.11 -0.26
C ILE A 37 0.39 -1.96 0.00
N SER A 38 0.02 -1.59 1.23
CA SER A 38 -1.38 -1.35 1.63
C SER A 38 -1.99 -0.19 0.84
N ILE A 39 -1.25 0.92 0.70
CA ILE A 39 -1.67 2.09 -0.08
C ILE A 39 -1.80 1.75 -1.56
N GLU A 40 -0.85 1.03 -2.14
CA GLU A 40 -0.91 0.58 -3.53
C GLU A 40 -2.15 -0.28 -3.79
N THR A 41 -2.49 -1.17 -2.85
CA THR A 41 -3.69 -2.00 -2.93
C THR A 41 -4.96 -1.16 -2.92
N ILE A 42 -5.06 -0.16 -2.04
CA ILE A 42 -6.20 0.76 -1.98
C ILE A 42 -6.35 1.52 -3.30
N VAL A 43 -5.28 2.13 -3.81
CA VAL A 43 -5.32 2.96 -5.03
C VAL A 43 -5.62 2.13 -6.28
N ALA A 44 -5.19 0.86 -6.32
CA ALA A 44 -5.49 -0.03 -7.43
C ALA A 44 -7.00 -0.30 -7.62
N VAL A 45 -7.79 -0.13 -6.55
CA VAL A 45 -9.21 -0.51 -6.57
C VAL A 45 -10.17 0.58 -6.12
N ASP A 46 -9.69 1.68 -5.54
CA ASP A 46 -10.50 2.80 -5.08
C ASP A 46 -9.96 4.14 -5.57
N SER A 47 -10.76 4.83 -6.39
CA SER A 47 -10.49 6.19 -6.88
C SER A 47 -11.29 7.25 -6.12
N SER A 48 -11.82 6.93 -4.93
CA SER A 48 -12.58 7.87 -4.11
C SER A 48 -11.70 9.02 -3.57
N PRO A 49 -12.32 10.16 -3.17
CA PRO A 49 -11.61 11.23 -2.47
C PRO A 49 -10.90 10.74 -1.19
N ALA A 50 -11.46 9.74 -0.51
CA ALA A 50 -10.86 9.17 0.71
C ALA A 50 -9.56 8.40 0.38
N ALA A 51 -9.55 7.60 -0.69
CA ALA A 51 -8.34 6.92 -1.15
C ALA A 51 -7.25 7.91 -1.58
N ARG A 52 -7.61 8.98 -2.33
CA ARG A 52 -6.65 10.04 -2.68
C ARG A 52 -6.10 10.76 -1.45
N ARG A 53 -6.94 10.98 -0.42
CA ARG A 53 -6.50 11.57 0.84
C ARG A 53 -5.51 10.65 1.57
N ALA A 54 -5.76 9.34 1.61
CA ALA A 54 -4.83 8.39 2.20
C ALA A 54 -3.44 8.44 1.54
N VAL A 55 -3.37 8.61 0.21
CA VAL A 55 -2.10 8.82 -0.50
C VAL A 55 -1.41 10.10 -0.02
N SER A 56 -2.12 11.23 -0.02
CA SER A 56 -1.55 12.51 0.41
C SER A 56 -1.10 12.51 1.87
N ASP A 57 -1.86 11.86 2.76
CA ASP A 57 -1.51 11.75 4.17
C ASP A 57 -0.28 10.83 4.35
N PHE A 58 -0.17 9.74 3.56
CA PHE A 58 1.01 8.88 3.55
C PHE A 58 2.25 9.59 3.03
N GLU A 59 2.14 10.44 2.00
CA GLU A 59 3.23 11.29 1.50
C GLU A 59 3.74 12.25 2.57
N ALA A 60 2.83 12.90 3.31
CA ALA A 60 3.20 13.79 4.41
C ALA A 60 3.96 13.06 5.54
N ILE A 61 3.53 11.84 5.88
CA ILE A 61 4.25 10.98 6.84
C ILE A 61 5.61 10.58 6.26
N GLY A 62 5.69 10.26 4.97
CA GLY A 62 6.93 9.94 4.26
C GLY A 62 7.98 11.04 4.40
N HIS A 63 7.59 12.31 4.20
CA HIS A 63 8.50 13.44 4.40
C HIS A 63 9.02 13.55 5.84
N ARG A 64 8.17 13.27 6.84
CA ARG A 64 8.61 13.23 8.24
C ARG A 64 9.59 12.09 8.49
N ILE A 65 9.35 10.91 7.90
CA ILE A 65 10.25 9.76 7.99
C ILE A 65 11.61 10.08 7.36
N ASP A 66 11.64 10.72 6.20
CA ASP A 66 12.88 11.12 5.54
C ASP A 66 13.70 12.09 6.42
N GLU A 67 13.03 13.04 7.07
CA GLU A 67 13.68 13.98 7.99
C GLU A 67 14.34 13.26 9.18
N VAL A 68 13.60 12.40 9.88
CA VAL A 68 14.14 11.70 11.07
C VAL A 68 15.18 10.64 10.69
N SER A 69 15.04 10.03 9.51
CA SER A 69 16.05 9.15 8.91
C SER A 69 17.36 9.89 8.68
N HIS A 70 17.28 11.10 8.13
CA HIS A 70 18.45 11.93 7.90
C HIS A 70 19.13 12.35 9.21
N GLN A 71 18.36 12.67 10.26
CA GLN A 71 18.90 12.98 11.59
C GLN A 71 19.65 11.78 12.18
N TYR A 72 19.09 10.57 12.06
CA TYR A 72 19.77 9.34 12.49
C TYR A 72 21.07 9.10 11.73
N ILE A 73 21.03 9.14 10.39
CA ILE A 73 22.23 8.94 9.55
C ILE A 73 23.31 9.96 9.91
N SER A 74 22.93 11.23 10.05
CA SER A 74 23.87 12.30 10.43
C SER A 74 24.48 12.05 11.82
N ALA A 75 23.71 11.57 12.79
CA ALA A 75 24.22 11.23 14.12
C ALA A 75 25.17 10.03 14.08
N VAL A 76 24.91 9.02 13.24
CA VAL A 76 25.82 7.88 13.06
C VAL A 76 27.12 8.31 12.37
N ASP A 77 27.02 9.14 11.33
CA ASP A 77 28.18 9.59 10.54
C ASP A 77 29.07 10.57 11.31
N ALA A 78 28.52 11.32 12.28
CA ALA A 78 29.26 12.27 13.08
C ALA A 78 30.22 11.62 14.11
N HIS A 79 29.96 10.37 14.50
CA HIS A 79 30.69 9.71 15.59
C HIS A 79 31.30 8.38 15.15
N ASP A 80 32.61 8.36 14.94
CA ASP A 80 33.39 7.12 14.82
C ASP A 80 33.60 6.51 16.21
N LEU A 81 32.62 5.71 16.65
CA LEU A 81 32.65 5.02 17.93
C LEU A 81 33.65 3.86 17.98
N ASP A 82 34.25 3.46 16.85
CA ASP A 82 35.21 2.35 16.78
C ASP A 82 36.65 2.83 17.00
N ARG A 83 36.90 4.14 16.94
CA ARG A 83 38.21 4.76 17.14
C ARG A 83 38.86 4.46 18.49
N ASP A 84 40.10 3.97 18.50
CA ASP A 84 40.82 3.52 19.71
C ASP A 84 41.07 4.63 20.76
N ASP A 85 41.26 5.89 20.33
CA ASP A 85 41.52 7.06 21.17
C ASP A 85 40.26 7.93 21.42
N LEU A 86 39.06 7.34 21.35
CA LEU A 86 37.80 8.07 21.52
C LEU A 86 37.71 8.78 22.88
N GLU A 87 37.53 10.10 22.83
CA GLU A 87 37.33 10.90 24.05
C GLU A 87 35.99 10.61 24.73
N SER A 88 35.97 10.59 26.07
CA SER A 88 34.75 10.37 26.84
C SER A 88 33.67 11.45 26.64
N SER A 89 34.07 12.67 26.31
CA SER A 89 33.18 13.79 25.94
C SER A 89 32.43 13.49 24.63
N VAL A 90 33.14 12.95 23.64
CA VAL A 90 32.59 12.54 22.34
C VAL A 90 31.64 11.35 22.52
N ALA A 91 32.03 10.34 23.30
CA ALA A 91 31.16 9.20 23.62
C ALA A 91 29.85 9.64 24.30
N ALA A 92 29.92 10.56 25.28
CA ALA A 92 28.73 11.08 25.94
C ALA A 92 27.82 11.87 25.00
N ARG A 93 28.41 12.66 24.08
CA ARG A 93 27.66 13.40 23.06
C ARG A 93 26.97 12.47 22.07
N ALA A 94 27.70 11.47 21.56
CA ALA A 94 27.16 10.45 20.67
C ALA A 94 25.97 9.72 21.31
N ARG A 95 26.10 9.31 22.58
CA ARG A 95 24.99 8.68 23.31
C ARG A 95 23.74 9.55 23.32
N THR A 96 23.88 10.84 23.62
CA THR A 96 22.76 11.78 23.66
C THR A 96 22.11 11.95 22.28
N GLU A 97 22.90 12.18 21.24
CA GLU A 97 22.40 12.39 19.87
C GLU A 97 21.73 11.14 19.31
N LEU A 98 22.31 9.95 19.50
CA LEU A 98 21.73 8.67 19.06
C LEU A 98 20.46 8.32 19.83
N THR A 99 20.40 8.63 21.13
CA THR A 99 19.18 8.45 21.93
C THR A 99 18.05 9.36 21.44
N ALA A 100 18.37 10.62 21.12
CA ALA A 100 17.41 11.56 20.56
C ALA A 100 16.89 11.08 19.18
N ALA A 101 17.80 10.65 18.30
CA ALA A 101 17.43 10.09 16.99
C ALA A 101 16.51 8.86 17.13
N LYS A 102 16.84 7.92 18.04
CA LYS A 102 15.99 6.78 18.36
C LYS A 102 14.57 7.21 18.78
N THR A 103 14.47 8.21 19.66
CA THR A 103 13.17 8.72 20.11
C THR A 103 12.35 9.29 18.96
N GLU A 104 12.95 10.06 18.06
CA GLU A 104 12.25 10.63 16.91
C GLU A 104 11.84 9.57 15.89
N LEU A 105 12.69 8.58 15.61
CA LEU A 105 12.34 7.40 14.80
C LEU A 105 11.15 6.65 15.40
N GLY A 106 11.15 6.45 16.73
CA GLY A 106 10.05 5.78 17.43
C GLY A 106 8.73 6.55 17.36
N LYS A 107 8.76 7.89 17.43
CA LYS A 107 7.57 8.72 17.23
C LYS A 107 7.03 8.61 15.81
N ALA A 108 7.91 8.70 14.80
CA ALA A 108 7.50 8.54 13.40
C ALA A 108 6.86 7.18 13.14
N LYS A 109 7.40 6.10 13.75
CA LYS A 109 6.81 4.76 13.69
C LYS A 109 5.41 4.71 14.31
N GLN A 110 5.20 5.35 15.47
CA GLN A 110 3.87 5.40 16.10
C GLN A 110 2.85 6.17 15.25
N ASP A 111 3.27 7.25 14.60
CA ASP A 111 2.40 8.00 13.70
C ASP A 111 2.02 7.17 12.46
N LEU A 112 2.99 6.42 11.91
CA LEU A 112 2.77 5.47 10.83
C LEU A 112 1.79 4.35 11.21
N GLU A 113 1.97 3.75 12.38
CA GLU A 113 1.08 2.69 12.90
C GLU A 113 -0.34 3.21 13.14
N ARG A 114 -0.49 4.41 13.69
CA ARG A 114 -1.80 5.04 13.89
C ARG A 114 -2.49 5.32 12.56
N PHE A 115 -1.73 5.78 11.57
CA PHE A 115 -2.24 5.98 10.22
C PHE A 115 -2.69 4.64 9.60
N GLN A 116 -1.87 3.59 9.69
CA GLN A 116 -2.21 2.25 9.21
C GLN A 116 -3.51 1.73 9.84
N GLN A 117 -3.70 1.90 11.16
CA GLN A 117 -4.95 1.53 11.83
C GLN A 117 -6.17 2.27 11.26
N GLY A 118 -5.99 3.52 10.83
CA GLY A 118 -7.04 4.31 10.18
C GLY A 118 -7.42 3.84 8.77
N LEU A 119 -6.59 3.02 8.12
CA LEU A 119 -6.86 2.52 6.76
C LEU A 119 -7.81 1.33 6.71
N GLY A 120 -8.13 0.70 7.85
CA GLY A 120 -8.96 -0.52 7.91
C GLY A 120 -10.21 -0.49 7.02
N PRO A 121 -11.08 0.55 7.10
CA PRO A 121 -12.26 0.63 6.25
C PRO A 121 -11.99 0.71 4.74
N LEU A 122 -10.86 1.31 4.33
CA LEU A 122 -10.47 1.38 2.92
C LEU A 122 -9.93 0.03 2.45
N LEU A 123 -9.17 -0.68 3.28
CA LEU A 123 -8.69 -2.03 3.01
C LEU A 123 -9.85 -3.03 2.91
N ASP A 124 -10.78 -3.02 3.87
CA ASP A 124 -11.97 -3.89 3.85
C ASP A 124 -12.80 -3.68 2.57
N LYS A 125 -12.96 -2.42 2.14
CA LYS A 125 -13.63 -2.06 0.90
C LYS A 125 -12.87 -2.60 -0.31
N ALA A 126 -11.54 -2.42 -0.34
CA ALA A 126 -10.68 -2.90 -1.40
C ALA A 126 -10.76 -4.42 -1.55
N GLU A 127 -10.64 -5.15 -0.44
CA GLU A 127 -10.79 -6.61 -0.37
C GLU A 127 -12.16 -7.06 -0.88
N THR A 128 -13.23 -6.38 -0.45
CA THR A 128 -14.59 -6.68 -0.92
C THR A 128 -14.72 -6.52 -2.44
N GLN A 129 -14.14 -5.47 -3.02
CA GLN A 129 -14.17 -5.25 -4.47
C GLN A 129 -13.37 -6.32 -5.22
N LEU A 130 -12.17 -6.64 -4.73
CA LEU A 130 -11.32 -7.69 -5.31
C LEU A 130 -11.99 -9.07 -5.27
N ALA A 131 -12.58 -9.43 -4.14
CA ALA A 131 -13.31 -10.68 -3.96
C ALA A 131 -14.51 -10.81 -4.91
N ARG A 132 -15.16 -9.68 -5.25
CA ARG A 132 -16.32 -9.64 -6.16
C ARG A 132 -15.95 -9.64 -7.63
N LEU A 133 -14.72 -9.28 -7.99
CA LEU A 133 -14.31 -9.06 -9.37
C LEU A 133 -14.49 -10.30 -10.25
N ALA A 134 -13.83 -11.40 -9.90
CA ALA A 134 -13.89 -12.62 -10.71
C ALA A 134 -15.33 -13.19 -10.81
N PRO A 135 -16.10 -13.33 -9.70
CA PRO A 135 -17.49 -13.78 -9.78
C PRO A 135 -18.41 -12.86 -10.59
N ALA A 136 -18.20 -11.55 -10.58
CA ALA A 136 -19.01 -10.62 -11.37
C ALA A 136 -18.72 -10.77 -12.87
N VAL A 137 -17.44 -10.84 -13.24
CA VAL A 137 -17.02 -11.02 -14.64
C VAL A 137 -17.51 -12.35 -15.21
N GLU A 138 -17.43 -13.43 -14.43
CA GLU A 138 -17.88 -14.75 -14.88
C GLU A 138 -19.40 -14.77 -15.09
N ARG A 139 -20.18 -14.23 -14.15
CA ARG A 139 -21.64 -14.13 -14.29
C ARG A 139 -22.03 -13.35 -15.53
N ALA A 140 -21.40 -12.20 -15.78
CA ALA A 140 -21.68 -11.39 -16.98
C ALA A 140 -21.43 -12.17 -18.28
N ARG A 141 -20.36 -12.99 -18.34
CA ARG A 141 -20.06 -13.85 -19.50
C ARG A 141 -21.11 -14.93 -19.69
N GLN A 142 -21.49 -15.60 -18.61
CA GLN A 142 -22.48 -16.67 -18.64
C GLN A 142 -23.86 -16.17 -19.08
N THR A 143 -24.30 -15.01 -18.56
CA THR A 143 -25.56 -14.39 -18.99
C THR A 143 -25.53 -14.01 -20.46
N LEU A 144 -24.43 -13.41 -20.93
CA LEU A 144 -24.31 -13.03 -22.35
C LEU A 144 -24.32 -14.27 -23.28
N LEU A 145 -23.69 -15.37 -22.87
CA LEU A 145 -23.74 -16.64 -23.60
C LEU A 145 -25.17 -17.20 -23.63
N ALA A 146 -25.87 -17.19 -22.49
CA ALA A 146 -27.25 -17.66 -22.40
C ALA A 146 -28.19 -16.83 -23.28
N ALA A 147 -28.06 -15.50 -23.26
CA ALA A 147 -28.83 -14.60 -24.11
C ALA A 147 -28.56 -14.83 -25.61
N SER A 148 -27.30 -15.10 -25.98
CA SER A 148 -26.93 -15.44 -27.36
C SER A 148 -27.59 -16.75 -27.81
N ASN A 149 -27.54 -17.80 -26.99
CA ASN A 149 -28.19 -19.09 -27.28
C ASN A 149 -29.72 -18.96 -27.37
N ALA A 150 -30.33 -18.10 -26.54
CA ALA A 150 -31.76 -17.82 -26.59
C ALA A 150 -32.15 -17.11 -27.89
N LEU A 151 -31.37 -16.11 -28.33
CA LEU A 151 -31.57 -15.44 -29.61
C LEU A 151 -31.49 -16.42 -30.79
N ASP A 152 -30.49 -17.30 -30.78
CA ASP A 152 -30.33 -18.32 -31.83
C ASP A 152 -31.52 -19.29 -31.86
N SER A 153 -32.06 -19.66 -30.70
CA SER A 153 -33.27 -20.49 -30.59
C SER A 153 -34.52 -19.80 -31.15
N VAL A 154 -34.70 -18.51 -30.88
CA VAL A 154 -35.81 -17.70 -31.43
C VAL A 154 -35.71 -17.61 -32.95
N ARG A 155 -34.50 -17.42 -33.50
CA ARG A 155 -34.25 -17.41 -34.94
C ARG A 155 -34.51 -18.77 -35.58
N ALA A 156 -34.07 -19.85 -34.94
CA ALA A 156 -34.32 -21.22 -35.42
C ALA A 156 -35.83 -21.57 -35.45
N ALA A 157 -36.62 -20.97 -34.56
CA ALA A 157 -38.08 -21.07 -34.58
C ALA A 157 -38.75 -20.21 -35.68
N GLY A 158 -37.99 -19.49 -36.49
CA GLY A 158 -38.50 -18.62 -37.57
C GLY A 158 -39.11 -17.31 -37.09
N LEU A 159 -38.91 -16.95 -35.81
CA LEU A 159 -39.40 -15.70 -35.25
C LEU A 159 -38.43 -14.55 -35.56
N LYS A 160 -38.98 -13.35 -35.78
CA LYS A 160 -38.18 -12.14 -35.94
C LYS A 160 -37.64 -11.69 -34.59
N ALA A 161 -36.35 -11.36 -34.54
CA ALA A 161 -35.66 -10.96 -33.31
C ALA A 161 -34.60 -9.87 -33.59
N ASP A 162 -34.83 -9.01 -34.59
CA ASP A 162 -33.86 -8.03 -35.07
C ASP A 162 -33.45 -7.03 -33.97
N ASP A 163 -34.40 -6.58 -33.15
CA ASP A 163 -34.14 -5.68 -32.03
C ASP A 163 -33.31 -6.34 -30.92
N LEU A 164 -33.60 -7.61 -30.60
CA LEU A 164 -32.83 -8.39 -29.61
C LEU A 164 -31.40 -8.65 -30.12
N ALA A 165 -31.27 -8.95 -31.41
CA ALA A 165 -29.98 -9.12 -32.07
C ALA A 165 -29.15 -7.82 -32.05
N ALA A 166 -29.77 -6.68 -32.32
CA ALA A 166 -29.10 -5.39 -32.28
C ALA A 166 -28.61 -5.06 -30.86
N ARG A 167 -29.42 -5.33 -29.83
CA ARG A 167 -29.04 -5.13 -28.42
C ARG A 167 -27.88 -6.03 -28.01
N LEU A 168 -27.93 -7.32 -28.34
CA LEU A 168 -26.83 -8.24 -28.04
C LEU A 168 -25.54 -7.89 -28.79
N ALA A 169 -25.64 -7.49 -30.06
CA ALA A 169 -24.49 -7.02 -30.82
C ALA A 169 -23.83 -5.78 -30.19
N ALA A 170 -24.62 -4.88 -29.60
CA ALA A 170 -24.11 -3.70 -28.89
C ALA A 170 -23.28 -4.04 -27.64
N LEU A 171 -23.39 -5.26 -27.08
CA LEU A 171 -22.61 -5.72 -25.93
C LEU A 171 -21.23 -6.31 -26.30
N GLY A 172 -20.97 -6.60 -27.58
CA GLY A 172 -19.70 -7.16 -28.05
C GLY A 172 -18.45 -6.37 -27.63
N PRO A 173 -18.43 -5.03 -27.72
CA PRO A 173 -17.33 -4.21 -27.22
C PRO A 173 -17.10 -4.34 -25.71
N GLU A 174 -18.16 -4.48 -24.92
CA GLU A 174 -18.05 -4.63 -23.47
C GLU A 174 -17.48 -6.01 -23.10
N LEU A 175 -17.87 -7.08 -23.80
CA LEU A 175 -17.24 -8.39 -23.63
C LEU A 175 -15.74 -8.35 -23.94
N THR A 176 -15.34 -7.63 -24.99
CA THR A 176 -13.93 -7.44 -25.35
C THR A 176 -13.16 -6.77 -24.23
N LYS A 177 -13.73 -5.74 -23.60
CA LYS A 177 -13.09 -5.06 -22.47
C LYS A 177 -13.10 -5.91 -21.19
N LEU A 178 -14.13 -6.72 -20.95
CA LEU A 178 -14.14 -7.72 -19.86
C LEU A 178 -13.04 -8.79 -20.05
N ASN A 179 -12.74 -9.17 -21.29
CA ASN A 179 -11.61 -10.06 -21.63
C ASN A 179 -10.25 -9.43 -21.35
N GLN A 180 -10.12 -8.13 -21.55
CA GLN A 180 -8.89 -7.40 -21.24
C GLN A 180 -8.66 -7.25 -19.73
N GLY A 181 -9.73 -7.34 -18.92
CA GLY A 181 -9.67 -7.44 -17.46
C GLY A 181 -9.31 -6.15 -16.72
N ALA A 182 -9.27 -6.25 -15.39
CA ALA A 182 -9.03 -5.11 -14.50
C ALA A 182 -7.59 -4.58 -14.56
N GLY A 183 -6.60 -5.40 -14.97
CA GLY A 183 -5.22 -4.92 -15.12
C GLY A 183 -5.08 -3.83 -16.19
N ARG A 184 -5.96 -3.80 -17.20
CA ARG A 184 -6.00 -2.75 -18.23
C ARG A 184 -7.00 -1.64 -17.92
N HIS A 185 -8.12 -1.98 -17.31
CA HIS A 185 -9.27 -1.07 -17.20
C HIS A 185 -9.52 -0.55 -15.79
N GLY A 186 -8.84 -1.06 -14.77
CA GLY A 186 -9.17 -0.81 -13.38
C GLY A 186 -10.24 -1.76 -12.83
N VAL A 187 -10.19 -2.03 -11.53
CA VAL A 187 -11.17 -2.89 -10.84
C VAL A 187 -12.56 -2.26 -10.83
N PRO A 188 -12.75 -0.97 -10.47
CA PRO A 188 -14.07 -0.34 -10.45
C PRO A 188 -14.79 -0.37 -11.81
N GLU A 189 -14.08 0.00 -12.87
CA GLU A 189 -14.62 0.07 -14.23
C GLU A 189 -14.97 -1.32 -14.75
N THR A 190 -14.17 -2.33 -14.40
CA THR A 190 -14.44 -3.72 -14.78
C THR A 190 -15.66 -4.26 -14.05
N LEU A 191 -15.82 -3.96 -12.76
CA LEU A 191 -17.02 -4.31 -11.99
C LEU A 191 -18.27 -3.62 -12.54
N GLN A 192 -18.21 -2.31 -12.80
CA GLN A 192 -19.31 -1.55 -13.39
C GLN A 192 -19.71 -2.11 -14.76
N ARG A 193 -18.71 -2.48 -15.58
CA ARG A 193 -18.94 -3.10 -16.88
C ARG A 193 -19.61 -4.46 -16.76
N ALA A 194 -19.16 -5.31 -15.85
CA ALA A 194 -19.76 -6.61 -15.63
C ALA A 194 -21.22 -6.49 -15.20
N ASP A 195 -21.53 -5.55 -14.31
CA ASP A 195 -22.90 -5.26 -13.87
C ASP A 195 -23.79 -4.72 -15.01
N ARG A 196 -23.24 -3.86 -15.87
CA ARG A 196 -23.95 -3.38 -17.06
C ARG A 196 -24.25 -4.50 -18.05
N VAL A 197 -23.25 -5.33 -18.37
CA VAL A 197 -23.44 -6.47 -19.29
C VAL A 197 -24.46 -7.45 -18.73
N LEU A 198 -24.42 -7.72 -17.42
CA LEU A 198 -25.40 -8.56 -16.75
C LEU A 198 -26.82 -8.01 -16.94
N ARG A 199 -27.04 -6.73 -16.60
CA ARG A 199 -28.36 -6.08 -16.71
C ARG A 199 -28.87 -5.95 -18.14
N ASP A 200 -28.00 -5.67 -19.10
CA ASP A 200 -28.38 -5.46 -20.50
C ASP A 200 -28.60 -6.80 -21.25
N ALA A 201 -28.11 -7.92 -20.71
CA ALA A 201 -28.28 -9.26 -21.29
C ALA A 201 -29.43 -10.09 -20.65
N GLU A 202 -29.91 -9.69 -19.47
CA GLU A 202 -31.15 -10.20 -18.85
C GLU A 202 -32.41 -9.67 -19.56
#